data_AF-A0A2P7B5R1-F1
#
_entry.id   AF-A0A2P7B5R1-F1
#
_cell.length_a   1.000
_cell.length_b   1.000
_cell.length_c   1.000
_cell.angle_alpha   90.00
_cell.angle_beta   90.00
_cell.angle_gamma   90.00
#
_symmetry.space_group_name_H-M   'P 1'
#
loop_
_entity.id
_entity.type
_entity.pdbx_description
1 polymer ?
#
loop_
_entity_poly.entity_id
_entity_poly.type
_entity_poly.pdbx_seq_one_letter_code
_entity_poly.pdbx_strand_id
1 'polypeptide(L)'
;MKLYIATIAAAGSLICTARADQNLDEYRKCWADASTTVIDARGVSGRTLSYAVFVADSQCRPVKIEAMATNSLSVMNWVSEQLVVKLHNAHRAEEKILQDVASTTPNRE
;
A
#
# COMPACT_ATOMS: atom_id res chain seq x y z
N MET A 1 -28.02 -22.64 -41.24
CA MET A 1 -27.64 -21.39 -40.54
C MET A 1 -28.40 -21.32 -39.21
N LYS A 2 -27.74 -21.58 -38.08
CA LYS A 2 -28.29 -21.33 -36.75
C LYS A 2 -27.26 -20.50 -35.99
N LEU A 3 -27.72 -19.35 -35.51
CA LEU A 3 -26.95 -18.21 -35.06
C LEU A 3 -26.21 -18.52 -33.75
N TYR A 4 -24.90 -18.27 -33.75
CA TYR A 4 -24.05 -18.22 -32.56
C TYR A 4 -24.32 -16.90 -31.83
N ILE A 5 -25.24 -16.91 -30.86
CA ILE A 5 -25.39 -15.80 -29.90
C ILE A 5 -25.36 -16.42 -28.50
N ALA A 6 -24.16 -16.75 -28.01
CA ALA A 6 -24.01 -17.24 -26.63
C ALA A 6 -22.60 -17.04 -26.05
N THR A 7 -21.85 -16.02 -26.48
CA THR A 7 -20.44 -15.85 -26.02
C THR A 7 -20.06 -14.43 -25.57
N ILE A 8 -21.01 -13.49 -25.44
CA ILE A 8 -20.66 -12.10 -25.08
C ILE A 8 -20.86 -11.80 -23.57
N ALA A 9 -21.54 -12.65 -22.81
CA ALA A 9 -21.85 -12.36 -21.40
C ALA A 9 -20.70 -12.65 -20.40
N ALA A 10 -19.66 -13.41 -20.78
CA ALA A 10 -18.58 -13.80 -19.86
C ALA A 10 -17.35 -12.87 -19.88
N ALA A 11 -17.19 -12.05 -20.92
CA ALA A 11 -16.03 -11.17 -21.05
C ALA A 11 -16.13 -9.91 -20.16
N GLY A 12 -17.34 -9.45 -19.84
CA GLY A 12 -17.56 -8.26 -19.01
C GLY A 12 -17.03 -8.41 -17.58
N SER A 13 -17.18 -9.59 -16.99
CA SER A 13 -16.77 -9.85 -15.60
C SER A 13 -15.24 -9.87 -15.42
N LEU A 14 -14.50 -10.38 -16.41
CA LEU A 14 -13.04 -10.49 -16.37
C LEU A 14 -12.33 -9.14 -16.57
N ILE A 15 -12.92 -8.24 -17.34
CA ILE A 15 -12.37 -6.90 -17.57
C ILE A 15 -12.54 -6.04 -16.31
N CYS A 16 -13.66 -6.20 -15.59
CA CYS A 16 -13.90 -5.50 -14.34
C CYS A 16 -12.91 -5.89 -13.23
N THR A 17 -12.55 -7.17 -13.11
CA THR A 17 -11.56 -7.62 -12.11
C THR A 17 -10.16 -7.08 -12.41
N ALA A 18 -9.72 -7.10 -13.68
CA ALA A 18 -8.40 -6.60 -14.05
C ALA A 18 -8.23 -5.09 -13.78
N ARG A 19 -9.28 -4.29 -14.04
CA ARG A 19 -9.26 -2.85 -13.75
C ARG A 19 -9.34 -2.56 -12.25
N ALA A 20 -10.08 -3.36 -11.51
CA ALA A 20 -10.17 -3.26 -10.05
C ALA A 20 -8.81 -3.54 -9.38
N ASP A 21 -8.12 -4.59 -9.83
CA ASP A 21 -6.78 -4.95 -9.37
C ASP A 21 -5.75 -3.88 -9.75
N GLN A 22 -5.78 -3.38 -10.98
CA GLN A 22 -4.88 -2.32 -11.43
C GLN A 22 -5.01 -1.05 -10.58
N ASN A 23 -6.24 -0.56 -10.35
CA ASN A 23 -6.44 0.65 -9.57
C ASN A 23 -6.01 0.46 -8.10
N LEU A 24 -6.17 -0.75 -7.55
CA LEU A 24 -5.67 -1.08 -6.21
C LEU A 24 -4.14 -1.04 -6.13
N ASP A 25 -3.47 -1.56 -7.15
CA ASP A 25 -2.01 -1.60 -7.19
C ASP A 25 -1.42 -0.20 -7.41
N GLU A 26 -2.04 0.63 -8.23
CA GLU A 26 -1.67 2.04 -8.36
C GLU A 26 -1.81 2.79 -7.02
N TYR A 27 -2.91 2.56 -6.29
CA TYR A 27 -3.09 3.15 -4.96
C TYR A 27 -2.01 2.68 -3.97
N ARG A 28 -1.75 1.36 -3.91
CA ARG A 28 -0.72 0.78 -3.03
C ARG A 28 0.66 1.34 -3.33
N LYS A 29 1.01 1.47 -4.62
CA LYS A 29 2.29 1.99 -5.06
C LYS A 29 2.45 3.46 -4.69
N CYS A 30 1.46 4.30 -5.02
CA CYS A 30 1.48 5.71 -4.62
C CYS A 30 1.68 5.85 -3.11
N TRP A 31 0.90 5.10 -2.32
CA TRP A 31 0.93 5.20 -0.87
C TRP A 31 2.29 4.80 -0.30
N ALA A 32 2.86 3.69 -0.80
CA ALA A 32 4.19 3.23 -0.42
C ALA A 32 5.25 4.31 -0.74
N ASP A 33 5.31 4.78 -1.98
CA ASP A 33 6.30 5.78 -2.43
C ASP A 33 6.23 7.07 -1.59
N ALA A 34 5.02 7.58 -1.35
CA ALA A 34 4.81 8.79 -0.55
C ALA A 34 5.24 8.60 0.91
N SER A 35 4.88 7.46 1.52
CA SER A 35 5.25 7.16 2.90
C SER A 35 6.77 6.99 3.06
N THR A 36 7.42 6.24 2.15
CA THR A 36 8.86 6.03 2.13
C THR A 36 9.61 7.33 1.93
N THR A 37 9.17 8.21 1.03
CA THR A 37 9.78 9.53 0.82
C THR A 37 9.86 10.35 2.10
N VAL A 38 8.81 10.31 2.93
CA VAL A 38 8.81 11.00 4.24
C VAL A 38 9.81 10.39 5.21
N ILE A 39 9.88 9.06 5.24
CA ILE A 39 10.77 8.32 6.13
C ILE A 39 12.23 8.53 5.74
N ASP A 40 12.56 8.43 4.45
CA ASP A 40 13.90 8.68 3.93
C ASP A 40 14.38 10.11 4.24
N ALA A 41 13.48 11.08 4.19
CA ALA A 41 13.81 12.48 4.45
C ALA A 41 13.94 12.84 5.95
N ARG A 42 13.29 12.09 6.85
CA ARG A 42 13.13 12.50 8.26
C ARG A 42 13.59 11.46 9.28
N GLY A 43 13.97 10.27 8.84
CA GLY A 43 14.30 9.14 9.68
C GLY A 43 13.10 8.52 10.39
N VAL A 44 13.30 7.32 10.91
CA VAL A 44 12.25 6.53 11.57
C VAL A 44 11.98 7.07 12.98
N SER A 45 10.73 7.47 13.24
CA SER A 45 10.23 7.77 14.59
C SER A 45 8.72 7.65 14.62
N GLY A 46 8.10 7.45 15.79
CA GLY A 46 6.63 7.39 15.90
C GLY A 46 5.92 8.63 15.32
N ARG A 47 6.53 9.82 15.47
CA ARG A 47 6.01 11.05 14.85
C ARG A 47 6.17 11.03 13.33
N THR A 48 7.31 10.56 12.82
CA THR A 48 7.54 10.44 11.38
C THR A 48 6.57 9.43 10.76
N LEU A 49 6.32 8.29 11.40
CA LEU A 49 5.38 7.27 10.90
C LEU A 49 3.96 7.83 10.78
N SER A 50 3.46 8.50 11.82
CA SER A 50 2.15 9.17 11.77
C SER A 50 2.09 10.24 10.68
N TYR A 51 3.17 10.99 10.49
CA TYR A 51 3.25 11.99 9.43
C TYR A 51 3.33 11.36 8.03
N ALA A 52 4.06 10.26 7.87
CA ALA A 52 4.14 9.50 6.63
C ALA A 52 2.77 8.94 6.21
N VAL A 53 2.00 8.41 7.16
CA VAL A 53 0.60 7.98 6.92
C VAL A 53 -0.25 9.16 6.44
N PHE A 54 -0.18 10.30 7.13
CA PHE A 54 -0.94 11.49 6.74
C PHE A 54 -0.58 11.99 5.33
N VAL A 55 0.72 12.04 5.02
CA VAL A 55 1.20 12.48 3.70
C VAL A 55 0.75 11.52 2.62
N ALA A 56 0.90 10.21 2.83
CA ALA A 56 0.47 9.19 1.87
C ALA A 56 -1.04 9.24 1.62
N ASP A 57 -1.86 9.35 2.68
CA ASP A 57 -3.32 9.47 2.55
C ASP A 57 -3.74 10.76 1.83
N SER A 58 -3.03 11.87 2.05
CA SER A 58 -3.32 13.15 1.42
C SER A 58 -2.92 13.16 -0.06
N GLN A 59 -1.69 12.75 -0.37
CA GLN A 59 -1.15 12.78 -1.73
C GLN A 59 -1.80 11.74 -2.65
N CYS A 60 -2.12 10.56 -2.12
CA CYS A 60 -2.70 9.47 -2.92
C CYS A 60 -4.22 9.46 -2.91
N ARG A 61 -4.87 10.51 -2.36
CA ARG A 61 -6.33 10.64 -2.33
C ARG A 61 -6.98 10.51 -3.71
N PRO A 62 -6.47 11.11 -4.81
CA PRO A 62 -7.07 10.93 -6.14
C PRO A 62 -7.08 9.46 -6.58
N VAL A 63 -5.94 8.76 -6.46
CA VAL A 63 -5.80 7.35 -6.84
C VAL A 63 -6.66 6.44 -5.95
N LYS A 64 -6.80 6.78 -4.66
CA LYS A 64 -7.71 6.09 -3.74
C LYS A 64 -9.16 6.18 -4.20
N ILE A 65 -9.60 7.33 -4.70
CA ILE A 65 -10.97 7.53 -5.21
C ILE A 65 -11.20 6.67 -6.46
N GLU A 66 -10.22 6.58 -7.36
CA GLU A 66 -10.30 5.73 -8.55
C GLU A 66 -10.35 4.24 -8.20
N ALA A 67 -9.55 3.81 -7.21
CA ALA A 67 -9.60 2.46 -6.69
C ALA A 67 -10.95 2.15 -6.01
N MET A 68 -11.54 3.10 -5.28
CA MET A 68 -12.89 2.98 -4.72
C MET A 68 -14.00 2.91 -5.78
N ALA A 69 -13.79 3.44 -6.98
CA ALA A 69 -14.79 3.39 -8.05
C ALA A 69 -14.91 1.99 -8.67
N THR A 70 -13.83 1.20 -8.61
CA THR A 70 -13.77 -0.17 -9.19
C THR A 70 -13.77 -1.27 -8.13
N ASN A 71 -13.60 -0.93 -6.86
CA ASN A 71 -13.56 -1.87 -5.74
C ASN A 71 -14.61 -1.52 -4.68
N SER A 72 -14.98 -2.49 -3.85
CA SER A 72 -15.87 -2.19 -2.74
C SER A 72 -15.18 -1.32 -1.69
N LEU A 73 -15.97 -0.50 -0.99
CA LEU A 73 -15.49 0.28 0.16
C LEU A 73 -14.82 -0.60 1.22
N SER A 74 -15.34 -1.82 1.45
CA SER A 74 -14.75 -2.78 2.39
C SER A 74 -13.33 -3.20 1.99
N VAL A 75 -13.08 -3.46 0.70
CA VAL A 75 -11.74 -3.80 0.19
C VAL A 75 -10.80 -2.61 0.36
N MET A 76 -11.27 -1.39 0.05
CA MET A 76 -10.45 -0.18 0.16
C MET A 76 -10.07 0.17 1.61
N ASN A 77 -10.99 -0.02 2.56
CA ASN A 77 -10.71 0.17 3.97
C ASN A 77 -9.68 -0.85 4.45
N TRP A 78 -9.89 -2.14 4.14
CA TRP A 78 -8.95 -3.20 4.51
C TRP A 78 -7.55 -2.95 3.93
N VAL A 79 -7.44 -2.59 2.64
CA VAL A 79 -6.13 -2.28 2.03
C VAL A 79 -5.46 -1.09 2.72
N SER A 80 -6.21 -0.03 3.03
CA SER A 80 -5.65 1.15 3.71
C SER A 80 -5.13 0.80 5.10
N GLU A 81 -5.87 0.01 5.88
CA GLU A 81 -5.44 -0.48 7.19
C GLU A 81 -4.17 -1.34 7.08
N GLN A 82 -4.13 -2.25 6.11
CA GLN A 82 -2.97 -3.11 5.89
C GLN A 82 -1.70 -2.31 5.52
N LEU A 83 -1.84 -1.23 4.75
CA LEU A 83 -0.70 -0.37 4.41
C LEU A 83 -0.12 0.31 5.66
N VAL A 84 -0.98 0.83 6.53
CA VAL A 84 -0.56 1.42 7.81
C VAL A 84 0.13 0.38 8.70
N VAL A 85 -0.45 -0.82 8.84
CA VAL A 85 0.14 -1.90 9.65
C VAL A 85 1.50 -2.33 9.09
N LYS A 86 1.61 -2.51 7.76
CA LYS A 86 2.87 -2.89 7.11
C LYS A 86 3.96 -1.84 7.31
N LEU A 87 3.62 -0.56 7.22
CA LEU A 87 4.55 0.53 7.49
C LEU A 87 5.13 0.41 8.91
N HIS A 88 4.27 0.32 9.92
CA HIS A 88 4.70 0.21 11.31
C HIS A 88 5.52 -1.07 11.57
N ASN A 89 5.14 -2.19 10.97
CA ASN A 89 5.83 -3.46 11.16
C ASN A 89 7.20 -3.50 10.47
N ALA A 90 7.31 -2.95 9.26
CA ALA A 90 8.58 -2.87 8.53
C ALA A 90 9.63 -2.10 9.34
N HIS A 91 9.24 -0.97 9.93
CA HIS A 91 10.15 -0.17 10.72
C HIS A 91 10.46 -0.75 12.10
N ARG A 92 9.51 -1.42 12.76
CA ARG A 92 9.82 -2.17 13.99
C ARG A 92 10.85 -3.27 13.73
N ALA A 93 10.79 -3.93 12.58
CA ALA A 93 11.78 -4.95 12.21
C ALA A 93 13.17 -4.34 11.99
N GLU A 94 13.24 -3.17 11.36
CA GLU A 94 14.47 -2.41 11.15
C GLU A 94 15.11 -1.94 12.47
N GLU A 95 14.31 -1.37 13.38
CA GLU A 95 14.76 -0.98 14.72
C GLU A 95 15.34 -2.18 15.49
N LYS A 96 14.70 -3.34 15.40
CA LYS A 96 15.17 -4.57 16.05
C LYS A 96 16.52 -5.02 15.48
N ILE A 97 16.70 -4.99 14.16
CA ILE A 97 17.97 -5.35 13.51
C ILE A 97 19.08 -4.38 13.95
N LEU A 98 18.80 -3.08 13.98
CA LEU A 98 19.78 -2.07 14.42
C LEU A 98 20.19 -2.26 15.89
N GLN A 99 19.24 -2.62 16.76
CA GLN A 99 19.52 -2.94 18.17
C GLN A 99 20.35 -4.22 18.33
N ASP A 100 20.05 -5.26 17.57
CA ASP A 100 20.80 -6.52 17.59
C ASP A 100 22.25 -6.31 17.09
N VAL A 101 22.44 -5.49 16.06
CA VAL A 101 23.77 -5.11 15.55
C VAL A 101 24.54 -4.25 16.57
N ALA A 102 23.89 -3.26 17.19
CA ALA A 102 24.53 -2.44 18.22
C ALA A 102 24.93 -3.26 19.47
N SER A 103 24.15 -4.30 19.80
CA SER A 103 24.41 -5.21 20.93
C SER A 103 25.52 -6.21 20.66
N THR A 104 25.94 -6.37 19.40
CA THR A 104 26.99 -7.32 18.99
C THR A 104 28.33 -6.66 18.69
N THR A 105 28.43 -5.32 18.68
CA THR A 105 29.71 -4.61 18.68
C THR A 105 30.45 -4.84 20.00
N PRO A 106 31.56 -5.61 20.03
CA PRO A 106 32.35 -5.76 21.25
C PRO A 106 33.04 -4.43 21.55
N ASN A 107 33.01 -4.01 22.82
CA ASN A 107 33.90 -2.97 23.33
C ASN A 107 35.33 -3.31 22.91
N ARG A 108 35.88 -2.54 21.97
CA ARG A 108 37.30 -2.58 21.68
C ARG A 108 37.95 -1.70 22.75
N GLU A 109 38.49 -2.37 23.77
CA GLU A 109 39.45 -1.81 24.73
C GLU A 109 40.64 -1.13 24.01
#